data_AF-A0A1A6TJI6-F1
#
_entry.id   AF-A0A1A6TJI6-F1
#
_cell.length_a   1.000
_cell.length_b   1.000
_cell.length_c   1.000
_cell.angle_alpha   90.00
_cell.angle_beta   90.00
_cell.angle_gamma   90.00
#
_symmetry.space_group_name_H-M   'P 1'
#
loop_
_entity.id
_entity.type
_entity.pdbx_description
1 polymer ?
#
loop_
_entity_poly.entity_id
_entity_poly.type
_entity_poly.pdbx_seq_one_letter_code
_entity_poly.pdbx_strand_id
1 'polypeptide(L)'
;MSFSDHLDNFIKQREQFGQQPNRMQKRNTYVVVDATDQSKAREAMAKEQEQATLRAEQETKQYHQRIRGRCVLPSEAQAQQQRQDNSRPADPDRIAYIQQLKKDLKLKKYAAE
;
A
#
# COMPACT_ATOMS: atom_id res chain seq x y z
N MET A 1 -7.22 -18.36 34.64
CA MET A 1 -5.92 -19.07 34.65
C MET A 1 -4.93 -18.17 35.35
N SER A 2 -4.38 -18.62 36.48
CA SER A 2 -3.43 -17.85 37.29
C SER A 2 -2.06 -17.86 36.62
N PHE A 3 -1.25 -16.82 36.84
CA PHE A 3 0.14 -16.77 36.39
C PHE A 3 0.96 -17.99 36.86
N SER A 4 0.63 -18.51 38.05
CA SER A 4 1.18 -19.74 38.62
C SER A 4 0.99 -20.95 37.68
N ASP A 5 -0.22 -21.12 37.13
CA ASP A 5 -0.55 -22.23 36.24
C ASP A 5 0.25 -22.17 34.94
N HIS A 6 0.65 -20.97 34.51
CA HIS A 6 1.44 -20.78 33.29
C HIS A 6 2.89 -21.20 33.48
N LEU A 7 3.48 -20.91 34.65
CA LEU A 7 4.84 -21.33 34.99
C LEU A 7 4.94 -22.85 35.16
N ASP A 8 3.97 -23.46 35.83
CA ASP A 8 3.94 -24.91 36.01
C ASP A 8 3.81 -25.65 34.67
N ASN A 9 3.00 -25.13 33.75
CA ASN A 9 2.90 -25.68 32.40
C ASN A 9 4.18 -25.48 31.57
N PHE A 10 4.87 -24.36 31.74
CA PHE A 10 6.15 -24.09 31.08
C PHE A 10 7.25 -25.05 31.56
N ILE A 11 7.32 -25.32 32.87
CA ILE A 11 8.29 -26.26 33.46
C ILE A 11 8.00 -27.68 32.96
N LYS A 12 6.73 -28.11 32.95
CA LYS A 12 6.33 -29.44 32.43
C LYS A 12 6.69 -29.64 30.96
N GLN A 13 6.49 -28.62 30.12
CA GLN A 13 6.91 -28.70 28.71
C GLN A 13 8.43 -28.82 28.60
N ARG A 14 9.19 -28.04 29.36
CA ARG A 14 10.65 -28.07 29.32
C ARG A 14 11.22 -29.45 29.69
N GLU A 15 10.64 -30.12 30.68
CA GLU A 15 11.08 -31.47 31.08
C GLU A 15 10.71 -32.53 30.04
N GLN A 16 9.55 -32.41 29.38
CA GLN A 16 9.14 -33.31 28.30
C GLN A 16 10.06 -33.22 27.07
N PHE A 17 10.61 -32.04 26.77
CA PHE A 17 11.56 -31.86 25.65
C PHE A 17 13.04 -32.04 26.04
N GLY A 18 13.33 -32.26 27.33
CA GLY A 18 14.70 -32.39 27.86
C GLY A 18 15.37 -33.74 27.60
N GLN A 19 14.64 -34.76 27.15
CA GLN A 19 15.20 -36.05 26.76
C GLN A 19 15.08 -36.24 25.24
N GLN A 20 16.03 -35.67 24.50
CA GLN A 20 16.26 -36.05 23.10
C GLN A 20 16.92 -37.43 23.07
N PRO A 21 16.34 -38.46 22.42
CA PRO A 21 17.07 -39.68 22.15
C PRO A 21 18.19 -39.34 21.18
N ASN A 22 19.36 -39.94 21.42
CA ASN A 22 20.61 -39.83 20.68
C ASN A 22 20.39 -39.99 19.16
N ARG A 23 20.04 -38.89 18.46
CA ARG A 23 19.88 -38.88 17.01
C ARG A 23 21.28 -38.82 16.42
N MET A 24 21.76 -39.97 15.94
CA MET A 24 22.90 -40.05 15.02
C MET A 24 22.84 -38.88 14.05
N GLN A 25 23.87 -38.04 14.08
CA GLN A 25 24.03 -36.92 13.17
C GLN A 25 24.19 -37.46 11.75
N LYS A 26 23.07 -37.63 11.04
CA LYS A 26 23.10 -37.76 9.59
C LYS A 26 23.72 -36.46 9.08
N ARG A 27 24.89 -36.56 8.43
CA ARG A 27 25.48 -35.47 7.67
C ARG A 27 24.43 -34.98 6.68
N ASN A 28 23.92 -33.78 6.89
CA ASN A 28 23.05 -33.12 5.93
C ASN A 28 23.90 -32.85 4.68
N THR A 29 23.72 -33.66 3.65
CA THR A 29 24.14 -33.30 2.29
C THR A 29 23.40 -32.03 1.90
N TYR A 30 24.14 -30.99 1.52
CA TYR A 30 23.57 -29.73 1.08
C TYR A 30 22.84 -29.97 -0.25
N VAL A 31 21.51 -30.03 -0.19
CA VAL A 31 20.65 -30.09 -1.38
C VAL A 31 20.08 -28.70 -1.57
N VAL A 32 20.51 -28.04 -2.65
CA VAL A 32 19.88 -26.78 -3.09
C VAL A 32 18.51 -27.14 -3.64
N VAL A 33 17.46 -26.87 -2.87
CA VAL A 33 16.08 -27.02 -3.31
C VAL A 33 15.63 -25.68 -3.85
N ASP A 34 15.21 -25.64 -5.12
CA ASP A 34 14.60 -24.45 -5.69
C ASP A 34 13.39 -24.02 -4.87
N ALA A 35 13.31 -22.73 -4.55
CA ALA A 35 12.23 -22.19 -3.74
C ALA A 35 10.86 -22.53 -4.39
N THR A 36 9.97 -23.14 -3.62
CA THR A 36 8.59 -23.37 -4.05
C THR A 36 7.90 -22.03 -4.34
N ASP A 37 6.84 -22.04 -5.15
CA ASP A 37 6.12 -20.81 -5.50
C ASP A 37 5.60 -20.05 -4.26
N GLN A 38 5.25 -20.77 -3.20
CA GLN A 38 4.87 -20.16 -1.92
C GLN A 38 6.05 -19.48 -1.22
N SER A 39 7.24 -20.09 -1.24
CA SER A 39 8.44 -19.49 -0.68
C SER A 39 8.87 -18.26 -1.46
N LYS A 40 8.81 -18.30 -2.80
CA LYS A 40 9.08 -17.15 -3.67
C LYS A 40 8.10 -15.99 -3.41
N ALA A 41 6.82 -16.29 -3.24
CA ALA A 41 5.82 -15.26 -2.92
C ALA A 41 6.09 -14.59 -1.57
N ARG A 42 6.48 -15.37 -0.55
CA ARG A 42 6.86 -14.82 0.78
C ARG A 42 8.11 -13.96 0.70
N GLU A 43 9.12 -14.41 -0.02
CA GLU A 43 10.36 -13.65 -0.22
C GLU A 43 10.11 -12.36 -1.00
N ALA A 44 9.30 -12.41 -2.07
CA ALA A 44 8.91 -11.23 -2.83
C ALA A 44 8.17 -10.21 -1.96
N MET A 45 7.23 -10.66 -1.12
CA MET A 45 6.51 -9.79 -0.20
C MET A 45 7.44 -9.15 0.84
N ALA A 46 8.34 -9.93 1.44
CA ALA A 46 9.32 -9.42 2.39
C ALA A 46 10.23 -8.35 1.75
N LYS A 47 10.71 -8.63 0.54
CA LYS A 47 11.55 -7.70 -0.23
C LYS A 47 10.80 -6.43 -0.62
N GLU A 48 9.53 -6.54 -0.98
CA GLU A 48 8.69 -5.38 -1.28
C GLU A 48 8.47 -4.50 -0.04
N GLN A 49 8.27 -5.12 1.13
CA GLN A 49 8.18 -4.39 2.41
C GLN A 49 9.48 -3.65 2.74
N GLU A 50 10.64 -4.29 2.59
CA GLU A 50 11.95 -3.64 2.79
C GLU A 50 12.16 -2.47 1.81
N GLN A 51 11.74 -2.63 0.56
CA GLN A 51 11.83 -1.52 -0.40
C GLN A 51 10.86 -0.39 -0.07
N ALA A 52 9.65 -0.71 0.40
CA ALA A 52 8.66 0.27 0.80
C ALA A 52 9.14 1.09 2.00
N THR A 53 9.78 0.47 3.00
CA THR A 53 10.35 1.20 4.14
C THR A 53 11.47 2.14 3.70
N LEU A 54 12.39 1.66 2.86
CA LEU A 54 13.48 2.49 2.31
C LEU A 54 12.94 3.68 1.51
N ARG A 55 11.90 3.47 0.67
CA ARG A 55 11.26 4.56 -0.07
C ARG A 55 10.58 5.54 0.86
N ALA A 56 9.81 5.08 1.84
CA ALA A 56 9.14 5.95 2.79
C ALA A 56 10.13 6.85 3.57
N GLU A 57 11.26 6.29 4.00
CA GLU A 57 12.31 7.08 4.67
C GLU A 57 12.93 8.17 3.78
N GLN A 58 13.02 7.92 2.48
CA GLN A 58 13.53 8.89 1.52
C GLN A 58 12.47 9.93 1.18
N GLU A 59 11.27 9.49 0.81
CA GLU A 59 10.16 10.33 0.38
C GLU A 59 9.76 11.30 1.48
N THR A 60 9.62 10.86 2.73
CA THR A 60 9.27 11.73 3.88
C THR A 60 10.22 12.91 4.09
N LYS A 61 11.49 12.77 3.71
CA LYS A 61 12.50 13.84 3.83
C LYS A 61 12.50 14.79 2.64
N GLN A 62 11.87 14.39 1.53
CA GLN A 62 11.78 15.23 0.34
C GLN A 62 10.76 16.35 0.51
N TYR A 63 10.92 17.38 -0.32
CA TYR A 63 9.93 18.45 -0.41
C TYR A 63 8.62 17.92 -1.01
N HIS A 64 7.49 18.22 -0.36
CA HIS A 64 6.15 17.85 -0.84
C HIS A 64 5.33 19.09 -1.18
N GLN A 65 4.49 18.97 -2.20
CA GLN A 65 3.51 19.98 -2.58
C GLN A 65 2.12 19.62 -2.07
N ARG A 66 1.34 20.63 -1.68
CA ARG A 66 -0.08 20.44 -1.32
C ARG A 66 -0.98 20.71 -2.51
N ILE A 67 -1.68 19.69 -2.99
CA ILE A 67 -2.66 19.79 -4.08
C ILE A 67 -4.02 19.29 -3.56
N ARG A 68 -5.04 20.16 -3.59
CA ARG A 68 -6.42 19.84 -3.16
C ARG A 68 -6.50 19.13 -1.80
N GLY A 69 -5.67 19.58 -0.85
CA GLY A 69 -5.61 19.02 0.52
C GLY A 69 -4.72 17.78 0.70
N ARG A 70 -4.15 17.22 -0.39
CA ARG A 70 -3.23 16.06 -0.34
C ARG A 70 -1.78 16.53 -0.41
N CYS A 71 -0.87 15.90 0.34
CA CYS A 71 0.57 16.06 0.16
C CYS A 71 1.06 15.06 -0.88
N VAL A 72 1.75 15.54 -1.90
CA VAL A 72 2.26 14.73 -3.01
C VAL A 72 3.69 15.14 -3.36
N LEU A 73 4.44 14.24 -3.98
CA LEU A 73 5.79 14.55 -4.46
C LEU A 73 5.73 15.49 -5.68
N PRO A 74 6.80 16.28 -5.96
CA PRO A 74 6.83 17.18 -7.11
C PRO A 74 6.66 16.46 -8.46
N SER A 75 7.20 15.25 -8.58
CA SER A 75 7.02 14.39 -9.76
C SER A 75 5.57 13.98 -9.95
N GLU A 76 4.88 13.61 -8.88
CA GLU A 76 3.46 13.24 -8.89
C GLU A 76 2.57 14.46 -9.20
N ALA A 77 2.93 15.63 -8.67
CA ALA A 77 2.25 16.88 -8.97
C ALA A 77 2.31 17.20 -10.46
N GLN A 78 3.50 17.07 -11.07
CA GLN A 78 3.68 17.25 -12.52
C GLN A 78 2.88 16.22 -13.32
N ALA A 79 2.90 14.95 -12.91
CA ALA A 79 2.12 13.90 -13.56
C ALA A 79 0.60 14.16 -13.46
N GLN A 80 0.11 14.70 -12.34
CA GLN A 80 -1.29 15.09 -12.19
C GLN A 80 -1.69 16.25 -13.09
N GLN A 81 -0.79 17.23 -13.29
CA GLN A 81 -1.04 18.33 -14.22
C GLN A 81 -1.13 17.82 -15.66
N GLN A 82 -0.19 16.98 -16.09
CA GLN A 82 -0.20 16.39 -17.44
C GLN A 82 -1.45 15.52 -17.69
N ARG A 83 -2.02 14.91 -16.65
CA ARG A 83 -3.27 14.14 -16.75
C ARG A 83 -4.54 15.00 -16.83
N GLN A 84 -4.48 16.30 -16.57
CA GLN A 84 -5.67 17.16 -16.73
C GLN A 84 -6.01 17.42 -18.19
N ASP A 85 -5.10 17.12 -19.10
CA ASP A 85 -5.32 17.31 -20.52
C ASP A 85 -6.09 16.13 -21.10
N ASN A 86 -7.40 16.38 -21.27
CA ASN A 86 -8.31 15.89 -22.31
C ASN A 86 -9.72 15.67 -21.75
N SER A 87 -10.31 16.70 -21.13
CA SER A 87 -11.77 16.73 -21.09
C SER A 87 -12.27 16.81 -22.53
N ARG A 88 -13.04 15.80 -22.99
CA ARG A 88 -13.67 15.84 -24.31
C ARG A 88 -14.33 17.21 -24.50
N PRO A 89 -14.08 17.93 -25.62
CA PRO A 89 -14.73 19.22 -25.85
C PRO A 89 -16.24 19.03 -25.73
N ALA A 90 -16.87 19.93 -24.97
CA ALA A 90 -18.29 19.82 -24.70
C ALA A 90 -19.08 19.86 -26.02
N ASP A 91 -20.03 18.93 -26.14
CA ASP A 91 -20.88 18.78 -27.32
C ASP A 91 -21.61 20.11 -27.65
N PRO A 92 -21.44 20.67 -28.87
CA PRO A 92 -22.01 21.96 -29.23
C PRO A 92 -23.54 22.00 -29.09
N ASP A 93 -24.24 20.90 -29.38
CA ASP A 93 -25.70 20.83 -29.27
C ASP A 93 -26.14 20.89 -27.81
N ARG A 94 -25.38 20.22 -26.94
CA ARG A 94 -25.60 20.27 -25.50
C ARG A 94 -25.39 21.68 -24.95
N ILE A 95 -24.38 22.42 -25.44
CA ILE A 95 -24.13 23.81 -25.04
C ILE A 95 -25.29 24.71 -25.48
N ALA A 96 -25.75 24.57 -26.72
CA ALA A 96 -26.88 25.35 -27.25
C ALA A 96 -28.15 25.12 -26.43
N TYR A 97 -28.46 23.86 -26.12
CA TYR A 97 -29.59 23.49 -25.27
C TYR A 97 -29.50 24.08 -23.86
N ILE A 98 -28.32 24.01 -23.22
CA ILE A 98 -28.10 24.63 -21.90
C ILE A 98 -28.30 26.16 -21.95
N GLN A 99 -27.86 26.82 -23.02
CA GLN A 99 -28.08 28.26 -23.18
C GLN A 99 -29.55 28.61 -23.36
N GLN A 100 -30.30 27.79 -24.09
CA GLN A 100 -31.74 27.96 -24.25
C GLN A 100 -32.48 27.78 -22.92
N LEU A 101 -32.18 26.70 -22.18
CA LEU A 101 -32.73 26.48 -20.84
C LEU A 101 -32.44 27.63 -19.87
N LYS A 102 -31.25 28.23 -19.91
CA LYS A 102 -30.92 29.40 -19.09
C LYS A 102 -31.81 30.62 -19.40
N LYS A 103 -32.15 30.82 -20.69
CA LYS A 103 -33.08 31.88 -21.12
C LYS A 103 -34.49 31.58 -20.66
N ASP A 104 -34.98 30.36 -20.90
CA ASP A 104 -36.36 29.95 -20.61
C ASP A 104 -36.66 29.97 -19.10
N LEU A 105 -35.71 29.51 -18.29
CA LEU A 105 -35.83 29.48 -16.83
C LEU A 105 -35.47 30.82 -16.16
N LYS A 106 -35.14 31.86 -16.94
CA LYS A 106 -34.69 33.18 -16.45
C LYS A 106 -33.61 33.08 -15.36
N LEU A 107 -32.72 32.09 -15.49
CA LEU A 107 -31.65 31.86 -14.51
C LEU A 107 -30.70 33.05 -14.56
N LYS A 108 -30.81 33.95 -13.58
CA LYS A 108 -29.82 35.01 -13.38
C LYS A 108 -28.47 34.35 -13.16
N LYS A 109 -27.44 34.83 -13.88
CA LYS A 109 -26.06 34.54 -13.49
C LYS A 109 -25.91 35.04 -12.05
N TYR A 110 -25.74 34.14 -11.09
CA TYR A 110 -25.16 34.51 -9.81
C TYR A 110 -23.76 35.01 -10.15
N ALA A 111 -23.58 36.34 -10.14
CA ALA A 111 -22.26 36.91 -10.05
C ALA A 111 -21.72 36.44 -8.70
N ALA A 112 -20.75 35.53 -8.73
CA ALA A 112 -19.94 35.28 -7.56
C ALA A 112 -19.08 36.53 -7.37
N GLU A 113 -19.37 37.30 -6.32
CA GLU A 113 -18.40 38.19 -5.69
C GLU A 113 -17.31 37.37 -5.00
#